data_AF-A0A5P9J4S1-F1
#
_entry.id   AF-A0A5P9J4S1-F1
#
_cell.length_a   1.000
_cell.length_b   1.000
_cell.length_c   1.000
_cell.angle_alpha   90.00
_cell.angle_beta   90.00
_cell.angle_gamma   90.00
#
_symmetry.space_group_name_H-M   'P 1'
#
loop_
_entity.id
_entity.type
_entity.pdbx_description
1 polymer ?
#
loop_
_entity_poly.entity_id
_entity_poly.type
_entity_poly.pdbx_seq_one_letter_code
_entity_poly.pdbx_strand_id
1 'polypeptide(L)'
;MSKAVSSDMPEQQKGWFNRFLATVEFLGNLLPHPITLFALFCVAIVVISGIADWAGLSAIDPRPEGAKGRDPDGVIEVVSLFSAEGLRRIFEGLVTNFTGFAPLGTVLVALLGVSVAEHSGLLSAAMRGMVMGASKRLVTFMVVFAAILSNTASELGYVVLIPLAAMIFHSLGRHPLAGLAAAFAGVSGGYSANLLLGTIDPLLAGITTPAAQMIDPDYQVGAEANYYFMFVSVFMIAILGTWVTEKIVEPRLGKYDPSEASIDLGENKIDHLSKKEKTGLKWAGLSFVLIGVILAFTIIPDDGILRHQETGEVKGSPFLEGIVVIIFITFAIPGFVYGRVVGSMKNDRDIIDAMSKSMGSMGMYIVLVFFAAQFVAFFKWTNLGTILAVNGAALLQALNLTGPEVFVFFILMCAMVNLSLGSSSAQWAVTAPIFVPMLMLIGYAPETIQAAYRIGDSVTNLITPMMSYFGLILAVATKYKKNMGIGTLVATMLPYSMLFFLGWVCLFYLWVFVLGMPVGPGSPTYYQP
;
A
#
# COMPACT_ATOMS: atom_id res chain seq x y z
N MET A 1 11.17 -37.43 -3.93
CA MET A 1 12.60 -37.57 -3.57
C MET A 1 13.42 -36.77 -4.58
N SER A 2 13.79 -35.54 -4.23
CA SER A 2 14.79 -34.75 -4.95
C SER A 2 15.82 -34.35 -3.90
N LYS A 3 17.04 -34.87 -4.04
CA LYS A 3 18.14 -34.62 -3.10
C LYS A 3 18.56 -33.16 -3.23
N ALA A 4 18.44 -32.43 -2.13
CA ALA A 4 19.10 -31.14 -1.96
C ALA A 4 20.60 -31.33 -2.12
N VAL A 5 21.18 -30.66 -3.12
CA VAL A 5 22.63 -30.50 -3.24
C VAL A 5 23.00 -29.46 -2.18
N SER A 6 23.49 -29.94 -1.04
CA SER A 6 24.17 -29.12 -0.04
C SER A 6 25.48 -28.62 -0.66
N SER A 7 25.48 -27.39 -1.18
CA SER A 7 26.73 -26.70 -1.47
C SER A 7 27.33 -26.23 -0.15
N ASP A 8 28.45 -26.84 0.24
CA ASP A 8 29.30 -26.36 1.33
C ASP A 8 29.67 -24.90 1.08
N MET A 9 29.08 -23.99 1.87
CA MET A 9 29.52 -22.60 1.94
C MET A 9 30.61 -22.49 3.02
N PRO A 10 31.74 -21.82 2.74
CA PRO A 10 32.77 -21.60 3.74
C PRO A 10 32.26 -20.68 4.86
N GLU A 11 32.70 -20.93 6.09
CA GLU A 11 32.44 -20.12 7.29
C GLU A 11 32.80 -18.63 7.07
N GLN A 12 31.87 -17.84 6.52
CA GLN A 12 32.03 -16.40 6.39
C GLN A 12 31.23 -15.68 7.49
N GLN A 13 31.97 -15.34 8.57
CA GLN A 13 31.72 -14.32 9.58
C GLN A 13 30.26 -14.14 10.08
N LYS A 14 30.05 -14.57 11.33
CA LYS A 14 28.86 -14.32 12.17
C LYS A 14 28.68 -12.82 12.50
N GLY A 15 28.41 -11.97 11.50
CA GLY A 15 28.06 -10.57 11.70
C GLY A 15 26.60 -10.40 12.16
N TRP A 16 26.30 -9.35 12.94
CA TRP A 16 24.94 -9.00 13.38
C TRP A 16 23.96 -8.84 12.21
N PHE A 17 24.44 -8.35 11.06
CA PHE A 17 23.65 -8.21 9.84
C PHE A 17 23.24 -9.56 9.21
N ASN A 18 24.15 -10.54 9.15
CA ASN A 18 23.82 -11.89 8.67
C ASN A 18 22.80 -12.56 9.60
N ARG A 19 22.89 -12.31 10.92
CA ARG A 19 21.88 -12.77 11.87
C ARG A 19 20.53 -12.09 11.63
N PHE A 20 20.51 -10.77 11.43
CA PHE A 20 19.29 -10.04 11.08
C PHE A 20 18.61 -10.62 9.83
N LEU A 21 19.36 -10.82 8.74
CA LEU A 21 18.82 -11.41 7.51
C LEU A 21 18.29 -12.82 7.74
N ALA A 22 19.04 -13.68 8.44
CA ALA A 22 18.59 -15.03 8.78
C ALA A 22 17.33 -15.01 9.66
N THR A 23 17.20 -14.05 10.58
CA THR A 23 15.99 -13.88 11.38
C THR A 23 14.80 -13.43 10.54
N VAL A 24 14.99 -12.46 9.64
CA VAL A 24 13.91 -11.99 8.73
C VAL A 24 13.46 -13.12 7.81
N GLU A 25 14.41 -13.86 7.23
CA GLU A 25 14.13 -15.03 6.38
C GLU A 25 13.41 -16.13 7.17
N PHE A 26 13.88 -16.44 8.39
CA PHE A 26 13.22 -17.41 9.26
C PHE A 26 11.78 -17.01 9.60
N LEU A 27 11.55 -15.75 10.00
CA LEU A 27 10.22 -15.25 10.35
C LEU A 27 9.29 -15.22 9.13
N GLY A 28 9.80 -14.84 7.96
CA GLY A 28 9.04 -14.87 6.71
C GLY A 28 8.64 -16.30 6.30
N ASN A 29 9.57 -17.25 6.41
CA ASN A 29 9.32 -18.66 6.06
C ASN A 29 8.48 -19.42 7.10
N LEU A 30 8.40 -18.91 8.34
CA LEU A 30 7.55 -19.48 9.39
C LEU A 30 6.06 -19.28 9.06
N LEU A 31 5.73 -18.18 8.40
CA LEU A 31 4.35 -17.86 8.05
C LEU A 31 3.96 -18.58 6.75
N PRO A 32 2.82 -19.29 6.72
CA PRO A 32 2.31 -19.85 5.48
C PRO A 32 1.87 -18.72 4.53
N HIS A 33 1.58 -19.09 3.28
CA HIS A 33 1.01 -18.17 2.31
C HIS A 33 -0.17 -17.37 2.91
N PRO A 34 -0.30 -16.04 2.70
CA PRO A 34 -1.31 -15.22 3.37
C PRO A 34 -2.75 -15.77 3.27
N ILE A 35 -3.13 -16.31 2.11
CA ILE A 35 -4.42 -16.99 1.93
C ILE A 35 -4.62 -18.13 2.94
N THR A 36 -3.62 -19.00 3.08
CA THR A 36 -3.63 -20.10 4.04
C THR A 36 -3.65 -19.58 5.46
N LEU A 37 -2.91 -18.50 5.74
CA LEU A 37 -2.92 -17.85 7.05
C LEU A 37 -4.33 -17.38 7.44
N PHE A 38 -5.04 -16.69 6.55
CA PHE A 38 -6.43 -16.29 6.81
C PHE A 38 -7.39 -17.48 6.94
N ALA A 39 -7.22 -18.52 6.11
CA ALA A 39 -8.01 -19.74 6.25
C ALA A 39 -7.80 -20.40 7.64
N LEU A 40 -6.55 -20.46 8.10
CA LEU A 40 -6.21 -20.95 9.44
C LEU A 40 -6.78 -20.04 10.54
N PHE A 41 -6.75 -18.72 10.36
CA PHE A 41 -7.37 -17.79 11.31
C PHE A 41 -8.89 -17.97 11.40
N CYS A 42 -9.60 -18.20 10.29
CA CYS A 42 -11.03 -18.51 10.32
C CYS A 42 -11.31 -19.77 11.15
N VAL A 43 -10.55 -20.85 10.91
CA VAL A 43 -10.69 -22.10 11.69
C VAL A 43 -10.34 -21.86 13.16
N ALA A 44 -9.28 -21.12 13.44
CA ALA A 44 -8.85 -20.79 14.79
C ALA A 44 -9.92 -19.98 15.53
N ILE A 45 -10.53 -18.96 14.91
CA ILE A 45 -11.60 -18.18 15.53
C ILE A 45 -12.80 -19.07 15.88
N VAL A 46 -13.18 -19.99 14.99
CA VAL A 46 -14.29 -20.92 15.28
C VAL A 46 -13.98 -21.72 16.54
N VAL A 47 -12.79 -22.29 16.66
CA VAL A 47 -12.40 -23.07 17.85
C VAL A 47 -12.24 -22.19 19.10
N ILE A 48 -11.52 -21.07 18.98
CA ILE A 48 -11.23 -20.15 20.09
C ILE A 48 -12.52 -19.55 20.64
N SER A 49 -13.46 -19.15 19.77
CA SER A 49 -14.75 -18.62 20.22
C SER A 49 -15.55 -19.65 21.02
N GLY A 50 -15.51 -20.94 20.64
CA GLY A 50 -16.12 -22.01 21.43
C GLY A 50 -15.49 -22.20 22.81
N ILE A 51 -14.16 -22.14 22.89
CA ILE A 51 -13.45 -22.26 24.17
C ILE A 51 -13.69 -21.03 25.06
N ALA A 52 -13.66 -19.83 24.48
CA ALA A 52 -13.80 -18.58 25.21
C ALA A 52 -15.24 -18.35 25.71
N ASP A 53 -16.24 -18.71 24.90
CA ASP A 53 -17.65 -18.76 25.32
C ASP A 53 -17.86 -19.78 26.44
N TRP A 54 -17.31 -21.00 26.31
CA TRP A 54 -17.36 -22.00 27.38
C TRP A 54 -16.69 -21.53 28.68
N ALA A 55 -15.63 -20.73 28.59
CA ALA A 55 -14.97 -20.13 29.75
C ALA A 55 -15.70 -18.90 30.32
N GLY A 56 -16.79 -18.44 29.69
CA GLY A 56 -17.55 -17.25 30.12
C GLY A 56 -16.79 -15.94 29.95
N LEU A 57 -15.90 -15.85 28.94
CA LEU A 57 -15.12 -14.65 28.70
C LEU A 57 -16.05 -13.49 28.26
N SER A 58 -15.87 -12.34 28.91
CA SER A 58 -16.61 -11.11 28.60
C SER A 58 -15.74 -9.88 28.89
N ALA A 59 -16.17 -8.72 28.40
CA ALA A 59 -15.57 -7.42 28.72
C ALA A 59 -16.65 -6.35 28.94
N ILE A 60 -16.35 -5.36 29.77
CA ILE A 60 -17.23 -4.19 29.93
C ILE A 60 -17.06 -3.27 28.72
N ASP A 61 -18.16 -2.84 28.13
CA ASP A 61 -18.14 -1.90 27.02
C ASP A 61 -17.77 -0.48 27.51
N PRO A 62 -16.63 0.08 27.08
CA PRO A 62 -16.20 1.40 27.49
C PRO A 62 -16.95 2.53 26.77
N ARG A 63 -17.78 2.23 25.76
CA ARG A 63 -18.56 3.24 25.03
C ARG A 63 -19.66 3.84 25.92
N PRO A 64 -20.07 5.10 25.68
CA PRO A 64 -21.14 5.76 26.44
C PRO A 64 -22.47 4.99 26.41
N GLU A 65 -23.28 5.10 27.46
CA GLU A 65 -24.65 4.58 27.47
C GLU A 65 -25.48 5.20 26.33
N GLY A 66 -26.18 4.37 25.57
CA GLY A 66 -26.92 4.80 24.38
C GLY A 66 -26.09 4.90 23.09
N ALA A 67 -24.78 4.60 23.13
CA ALA A 67 -23.97 4.47 21.92
C ALA A 67 -24.55 3.40 20.98
N LYS A 68 -24.52 3.67 19.67
CA LYS A 68 -25.06 2.74 18.66
C LYS A 68 -24.29 1.41 18.71
N GLY A 69 -25.02 0.31 18.82
CA GLY A 69 -24.45 -1.03 18.87
C GLY A 69 -23.82 -1.41 20.21
N ARG A 70 -24.06 -0.64 21.29
CA ARG A 70 -23.77 -1.04 22.68
C ARG A 70 -24.96 -1.79 23.26
N ASP A 71 -24.70 -2.89 23.96
CA ASP A 71 -25.74 -3.64 24.66
C ASP A 71 -26.29 -2.81 25.84
N PRO A 72 -27.61 -2.80 26.11
CA PRO A 72 -28.19 -2.14 27.28
C PRO A 72 -27.54 -2.48 28.62
N ASP A 73 -27.03 -3.71 28.79
CA ASP A 73 -26.36 -4.13 30.01
C ASP A 73 -24.89 -3.66 30.11
N GLY A 74 -24.34 -3.13 29.01
CA GLY A 74 -22.96 -2.65 28.91
C GLY A 74 -21.90 -3.77 28.94
N VAL A 75 -22.28 -5.02 28.69
CA VAL A 75 -21.39 -6.18 28.68
C VAL A 75 -21.25 -6.73 27.26
N ILE A 76 -20.02 -7.00 26.86
CA ILE A 76 -19.69 -7.65 25.60
C ILE A 76 -19.32 -9.10 25.90
N GLU A 77 -20.23 -10.02 25.58
CA GLU A 77 -20.02 -11.46 25.72
C GLU A 77 -19.42 -12.07 24.45
N VAL A 78 -18.59 -13.10 24.61
CA VAL A 78 -18.12 -13.89 23.47
C VAL A 78 -19.28 -14.67 22.87
N VAL A 79 -19.39 -14.68 21.54
CA VAL A 79 -20.36 -15.51 20.82
C VAL A 79 -19.65 -16.68 20.17
N SER A 80 -20.01 -17.91 20.53
CA SER A 80 -19.39 -19.11 19.95
C SER A 80 -19.87 -19.41 18.53
N LEU A 81 -18.92 -19.48 17.59
CA LEU A 81 -19.16 -20.06 16.26
C LEU A 81 -19.05 -21.59 16.24
N PHE A 82 -18.54 -22.21 17.30
CA PHE A 82 -18.51 -23.66 17.49
C PHE A 82 -19.83 -24.20 18.06
N SER A 83 -20.95 -23.64 17.60
CA SER A 83 -22.30 -23.96 18.03
C SER A 83 -23.19 -24.25 16.81
N ALA A 84 -24.35 -24.87 17.02
CA ALA A 84 -25.30 -25.12 15.92
C ALA A 84 -25.75 -23.82 15.25
N GLU A 85 -25.94 -22.75 16.04
CA GLU A 85 -26.30 -21.42 15.54
C GLU A 85 -25.13 -20.75 14.80
N GLY A 86 -23.92 -20.85 15.37
CA GLY A 86 -22.70 -20.39 14.72
C GLY A 86 -22.47 -21.03 13.35
N LEU A 87 -22.72 -22.34 13.23
CA LEU A 87 -22.61 -23.05 11.97
C LEU A 87 -23.63 -22.56 10.94
N ARG A 88 -24.90 -22.35 11.33
CA ARG A 88 -25.92 -21.76 10.43
C ARG A 88 -25.49 -20.39 9.95
N ARG A 89 -25.02 -19.53 10.86
CA ARG A 89 -24.53 -18.19 10.54
C ARG A 89 -23.38 -18.22 9.53
N ILE A 90 -22.45 -19.17 9.64
CA ILE A 90 -21.37 -19.37 8.67
C ILE A 90 -21.94 -19.74 7.29
N PHE A 91 -22.86 -20.70 7.23
CA PHE A 91 -23.45 -21.17 5.98
C PHE A 91 -24.28 -20.10 5.28
N GLU A 92 -25.05 -19.32 6.03
CA GLU A 92 -25.89 -18.24 5.51
C GLU A 92 -25.05 -17.02 5.08
N GLY A 93 -24.00 -16.69 5.83
CA GLY A 93 -23.23 -15.47 5.64
C GLY A 93 -22.03 -15.57 4.69
N LEU A 94 -21.58 -16.76 4.31
CA LEU A 94 -20.32 -16.94 3.58
C LEU A 94 -20.21 -16.07 2.30
N VAL A 95 -21.26 -16.05 1.49
CA VAL A 95 -21.30 -15.29 0.23
C VAL A 95 -21.47 -13.80 0.49
N THR A 96 -22.39 -13.41 1.37
CA THR A 96 -22.67 -12.00 1.67
C THR A 96 -21.49 -11.32 2.36
N ASN A 97 -20.74 -12.05 3.18
CA ASN A 97 -19.48 -11.57 3.77
C ASN A 97 -18.49 -11.20 2.67
N PHE A 98 -18.33 -12.08 1.68
CA PHE A 98 -17.38 -11.88 0.61
C PHE A 98 -17.80 -10.74 -0.33
N THR A 99 -19.04 -10.75 -0.83
CA THR A 99 -19.52 -9.74 -1.78
C THR A 99 -19.75 -8.38 -1.14
N GLY A 100 -20.06 -8.34 0.16
CA GLY A 100 -20.20 -7.13 0.95
C GLY A 100 -18.89 -6.57 1.51
N PHE A 101 -17.76 -7.25 1.30
CA PHE A 101 -16.47 -6.78 1.79
C PHE A 101 -15.98 -5.60 0.93
N ALA A 102 -15.96 -4.40 1.52
CA ALA A 102 -15.69 -3.14 0.83
C ALA A 102 -14.45 -3.13 -0.12
N PRO A 103 -13.30 -3.73 0.23
CA PRO A 103 -12.13 -3.80 -0.65
C PRO A 103 -12.40 -4.52 -1.98
N LEU A 104 -13.27 -5.54 -2.00
CA LEU A 104 -13.50 -6.35 -3.18
C LEU A 104 -14.01 -5.50 -4.34
N GLY A 105 -15.13 -4.81 -4.12
CA GLY A 105 -15.78 -4.02 -5.16
C GLY A 105 -14.93 -2.80 -5.56
N THR A 106 -14.40 -2.09 -4.57
CA THR A 106 -13.70 -0.82 -4.78
C THR A 106 -12.40 -1.02 -5.59
N VAL A 107 -11.61 -2.05 -5.28
CA VAL A 107 -10.34 -2.32 -5.97
C VAL A 107 -10.57 -2.84 -7.38
N LEU A 108 -11.51 -3.77 -7.57
CA LEU A 108 -11.78 -4.33 -8.90
C LEU A 108 -12.25 -3.24 -9.87
N VAL A 109 -13.14 -2.34 -9.43
CA VAL A 109 -13.61 -1.22 -10.27
C VAL A 109 -12.50 -0.23 -10.59
N ALA A 110 -11.69 0.17 -9.61
CA ALA A 110 -10.55 1.07 -9.83
C ALA A 110 -9.57 0.47 -10.87
N LEU A 111 -9.27 -0.82 -10.74
CA LEU A 111 -8.31 -1.50 -11.59
C LEU A 111 -8.77 -1.60 -13.05
N LEU A 112 -10.08 -1.68 -13.33
CA LEU A 112 -10.60 -1.65 -14.72
C LEU A 112 -10.22 -0.35 -15.45
N GLY A 113 -10.12 0.77 -14.74
CA GLY A 113 -9.70 2.03 -15.36
C GLY A 113 -8.19 2.09 -15.55
N VAL A 114 -7.45 1.74 -14.50
CA VAL A 114 -5.99 1.70 -14.50
C VAL A 114 -5.47 0.73 -15.58
N SER A 115 -6.12 -0.41 -15.79
CA SER A 115 -5.74 -1.41 -16.80
C SER A 115 -5.72 -0.85 -18.22
N VAL A 116 -6.67 0.03 -18.55
CA VAL A 116 -6.70 0.68 -19.87
C VAL A 116 -5.51 1.63 -20.03
N ALA A 117 -5.22 2.43 -19.00
CA ALA A 117 -4.05 3.31 -19.00
C ALA A 117 -2.72 2.53 -19.08
N GLU A 118 -2.61 1.44 -18.33
CA GLU A 118 -1.42 0.59 -18.32
C GLU A 118 -1.20 -0.11 -19.67
N HIS A 119 -2.19 -0.87 -20.14
CA HIS A 119 -2.08 -1.65 -21.38
C HIS A 119 -2.05 -0.79 -22.65
N SER A 120 -2.55 0.46 -22.61
CA SER A 120 -2.36 1.41 -23.71
C SER A 120 -0.89 1.84 -23.88
N GLY A 121 -0.08 1.71 -22.82
CA GLY A 121 1.29 2.21 -22.75
C GLY A 121 1.42 3.65 -22.24
N LEU A 122 0.31 4.30 -21.86
CA LEU A 122 0.30 5.69 -21.36
C LEU A 122 1.22 5.86 -20.16
N LEU A 123 1.05 5.01 -19.13
CA LEU A 123 1.80 5.14 -17.87
C LEU A 123 3.30 4.90 -18.09
N SER A 124 3.66 3.89 -18.89
CA SER A 124 5.06 3.60 -19.27
C SER A 124 5.71 4.76 -20.02
N ALA A 125 5.01 5.35 -21.00
CA ALA A 125 5.53 6.48 -21.77
C ALA A 125 5.66 7.75 -20.92
N ALA A 126 4.69 8.03 -20.04
CA ALA A 126 4.72 9.18 -19.14
C ALA A 126 5.93 9.09 -18.18
N MET A 127 6.14 7.94 -17.55
CA MET A 127 7.26 7.70 -16.65
C MET A 127 8.61 7.78 -17.37
N ARG A 128 8.76 7.14 -18.54
CA ARG A 128 9.98 7.27 -19.36
C ARG A 128 10.25 8.73 -19.76
N GLY A 129 9.22 9.45 -20.19
CA GLY A 129 9.32 10.86 -20.56
C GLY A 129 9.77 11.76 -19.41
N MET A 130 9.27 11.51 -18.20
CA MET A 130 9.61 12.24 -17.00
C MET A 130 11.10 12.12 -16.65
N VAL A 131 11.66 10.91 -16.73
CA VAL A 131 13.07 10.67 -16.37
C VAL A 131 14.02 11.08 -17.51
N MET A 132 13.71 10.74 -18.76
CA MET A 132 14.58 11.04 -19.90
C MET A 132 14.61 12.54 -20.26
N GLY A 133 13.59 13.30 -19.88
CA GLY A 133 13.53 14.75 -20.06
C GLY A 133 14.26 15.55 -18.98
N ALA A 134 14.72 14.90 -17.91
CA ALA A 134 15.35 15.57 -16.77
C ALA A 134 16.74 16.13 -17.11
N SER A 135 17.06 17.33 -16.60
CA SER A 135 18.42 17.86 -16.68
C SER A 135 19.38 17.01 -15.83
N LYS A 136 20.66 16.92 -16.21
CA LYS A 136 21.67 16.09 -15.51
C LYS A 136 21.70 16.28 -13.99
N ARG A 137 21.41 17.49 -13.49
CA ARG A 137 21.37 17.81 -12.05
C ARG A 137 20.14 17.29 -11.33
N LEU A 138 19.02 17.13 -12.04
CA LEU A 138 17.75 16.68 -11.47
C LEU A 138 17.47 15.21 -11.74
N VAL A 139 18.36 14.49 -12.45
CA VAL A 139 18.13 13.08 -12.81
C VAL A 139 17.84 12.21 -11.59
N THR A 140 18.60 12.35 -10.50
CA THR A 140 18.36 11.58 -9.28
C THR A 140 16.96 11.85 -8.73
N PHE A 141 16.60 13.12 -8.57
CA PHE A 141 15.29 13.53 -8.08
C PHE A 141 14.16 13.04 -8.96
N MET A 142 14.29 13.21 -10.29
CA MET A 142 13.27 12.79 -11.24
C MET A 142 13.13 11.26 -11.31
N VAL A 143 14.21 10.50 -11.10
CA VAL A 143 14.15 9.04 -10.95
C VAL A 143 13.33 8.66 -9.72
N VAL A 144 13.67 9.20 -8.54
CA VAL A 144 12.97 8.85 -7.30
C VAL A 144 11.51 9.32 -7.38
N PHE A 145 11.28 10.53 -7.86
CA PHE A 145 9.95 11.11 -8.03
C PHE A 145 9.08 10.31 -8.99
N ALA A 146 9.57 9.98 -10.18
CA ALA A 146 8.84 9.12 -11.12
C ALA A 146 8.59 7.72 -10.55
N ALA A 147 9.54 7.20 -9.76
CA ALA A 147 9.41 5.92 -9.09
C ALA A 147 8.32 5.92 -8.02
N ILE A 148 8.18 6.97 -7.21
CA ILE A 148 7.07 7.11 -6.26
C ILE A 148 5.73 7.11 -7.01
N LEU A 149 5.61 7.93 -8.06
CA LEU A 149 4.38 8.03 -8.85
C LEU A 149 4.00 6.75 -9.59
N SER A 150 4.95 5.83 -9.78
CA SER A 150 4.72 4.57 -10.47
C SER A 150 3.78 3.62 -9.73
N ASN A 151 3.57 3.80 -8.41
CA ASN A 151 2.59 3.04 -7.65
C ASN A 151 1.18 3.14 -8.26
N THR A 152 0.83 4.29 -8.84
CA THR A 152 -0.43 4.49 -9.57
C THR A 152 -0.62 3.47 -10.70
N ALA A 153 0.49 3.06 -11.32
CA ALA A 153 0.55 2.08 -12.40
C ALA A 153 0.82 0.66 -11.88
N SER A 154 0.48 0.39 -10.62
CA SER A 154 0.72 -0.90 -9.97
C SER A 154 2.21 -1.26 -10.02
N GLU A 155 2.54 -2.40 -10.63
CA GLU A 155 3.86 -3.03 -10.57
C GLU A 155 4.82 -2.55 -11.67
N LEU A 156 4.37 -1.62 -12.52
CA LEU A 156 5.13 -1.14 -13.67
C LEU A 156 6.44 -0.44 -13.25
N GLY A 157 6.48 0.15 -12.05
CA GLY A 157 7.68 0.73 -11.46
C GLY A 157 8.84 -0.26 -11.34
N TYR A 158 8.55 -1.48 -10.86
CA TYR A 158 9.57 -2.52 -10.68
C TYR A 158 10.16 -2.98 -12.00
N VAL A 159 9.32 -3.13 -13.02
CA VAL A 159 9.70 -3.71 -14.31
C VAL A 159 10.38 -2.69 -15.22
N VAL A 160 9.93 -1.44 -15.22
CA VAL A 160 10.37 -0.42 -16.18
C VAL A 160 11.34 0.58 -15.56
N LEU A 161 11.00 1.16 -14.41
CA LEU A 161 11.78 2.28 -13.87
C LEU A 161 13.11 1.86 -13.25
N ILE A 162 13.15 0.72 -12.58
CA ILE A 162 14.37 0.23 -11.94
C ILE A 162 15.48 -0.04 -12.97
N PRO A 163 15.24 -0.80 -14.06
CA PRO A 163 16.25 -0.96 -15.11
C PRO A 163 16.58 0.35 -15.83
N LEU A 164 15.57 1.18 -16.12
CA LEU A 164 15.73 2.48 -16.78
C LEU A 164 16.67 3.40 -16.00
N ALA A 165 16.48 3.51 -14.69
CA ALA A 165 17.31 4.35 -13.84
C ALA A 165 18.77 3.87 -13.81
N ALA A 166 19.00 2.57 -13.73
CA ALA A 166 20.35 2.01 -13.79
C ALA A 166 21.06 2.36 -15.10
N MET A 167 20.36 2.23 -16.23
CA MET A 167 20.89 2.58 -17.56
C MET A 167 21.15 4.09 -17.69
N ILE A 168 20.24 4.94 -17.21
CA ILE A 168 20.42 6.40 -17.26
C ILE A 168 21.64 6.82 -16.45
N PHE A 169 21.80 6.29 -15.23
CA PHE A 169 22.98 6.57 -14.42
C PHE A 169 24.26 6.13 -15.14
N HIS A 170 24.26 4.93 -15.74
CA HIS A 170 25.39 4.45 -16.53
C HIS A 170 25.74 5.40 -17.69
N SER A 171 24.74 5.81 -18.48
CA SER A 171 24.94 6.72 -19.64
C SER A 171 25.45 8.11 -19.25
N LEU A 172 25.23 8.53 -18.01
CA LEU A 172 25.72 9.79 -17.46
C LEU A 172 27.12 9.66 -16.82
N GLY A 173 27.74 8.48 -16.88
CA GLY A 173 29.01 8.18 -16.22
C GLY A 173 28.90 8.02 -14.71
N ARG A 174 27.69 7.86 -14.18
CA ARG A 174 27.38 7.63 -12.76
C ARG A 174 27.28 6.13 -12.46
N HIS A 175 27.30 5.78 -11.17
CA HIS A 175 27.23 4.39 -10.77
C HIS A 175 25.83 3.78 -11.05
N PRO A 176 25.69 2.74 -11.89
CA PRO A 176 24.38 2.20 -12.30
C PRO A 176 23.56 1.67 -11.11
N LEU A 177 24.21 1.00 -10.16
CA LEU A 177 23.55 0.53 -8.94
C LEU A 177 23.00 1.67 -8.06
N ALA A 178 23.55 2.88 -8.14
CA ALA A 178 22.97 4.02 -7.43
C ALA A 178 21.63 4.44 -8.07
N GLY A 179 21.54 4.40 -9.40
CA GLY A 179 20.28 4.63 -10.12
C GLY A 179 19.24 3.54 -9.85
N LEU A 180 19.68 2.28 -9.85
CA LEU A 180 18.84 1.14 -9.45
C LEU A 180 18.30 1.34 -8.02
N ALA A 181 19.17 1.73 -7.08
CA ALA A 181 18.79 1.96 -5.70
C ALA A 181 17.85 3.15 -5.52
N ALA A 182 18.08 4.25 -6.23
CA ALA A 182 17.21 5.42 -6.23
C ALA A 182 15.80 5.08 -6.73
N ALA A 183 15.69 4.35 -7.84
CA ALA A 183 14.41 3.90 -8.36
C ALA A 183 13.73 2.92 -7.42
N PHE A 184 14.45 1.90 -6.92
CA PHE A 184 13.87 0.93 -5.99
C PHE A 184 13.37 1.61 -4.70
N ALA A 185 14.13 2.56 -4.16
CA ALA A 185 13.72 3.38 -3.03
C ALA A 185 12.39 4.11 -3.30
N GLY A 186 12.25 4.73 -4.47
CA GLY A 186 11.00 5.42 -4.84
C GLY A 186 9.82 4.46 -5.04
N VAL A 187 9.98 3.37 -5.80
CA VAL A 187 8.89 2.44 -6.12
C VAL A 187 8.40 1.73 -4.86
N SER A 188 9.33 1.24 -4.04
CA SER A 188 9.04 0.31 -2.95
C SER A 188 9.00 1.00 -1.59
N GLY A 189 9.96 1.89 -1.32
CA GLY A 189 10.02 2.66 -0.07
C GLY A 189 9.05 3.84 -0.04
N GLY A 190 8.68 4.35 -1.22
CA GLY A 190 7.64 5.37 -1.41
C GLY A 190 6.27 4.79 -1.78
N TYR A 191 6.05 3.47 -1.63
CA TYR A 191 4.89 2.76 -2.16
C TYR A 191 3.55 3.42 -1.82
N SER A 192 3.33 3.81 -0.56
CA SER A 192 2.07 4.45 -0.16
C SER A 192 1.92 5.92 -0.60
N ALA A 193 3.00 6.63 -0.94
CA ALA A 193 2.94 8.05 -1.25
C ALA A 193 2.60 8.29 -2.73
N ASN A 194 1.68 9.21 -3.01
CA ASN A 194 1.28 9.51 -4.38
C ASN A 194 0.66 10.91 -4.51
N LEU A 195 0.72 11.50 -5.72
CA LEU A 195 0.05 12.76 -6.04
C LEU A 195 -1.40 12.56 -6.48
N LEU A 196 -1.72 11.37 -6.98
CA LEU A 196 -3.06 10.96 -7.39
C LEU A 196 -3.51 9.79 -6.53
N LEU A 197 -4.81 9.68 -6.31
CA LEU A 197 -5.38 8.48 -5.70
C LEU A 197 -5.16 7.29 -6.65
N GLY A 198 -4.58 6.23 -6.11
CA GLY A 198 -4.29 4.98 -6.79
C GLY A 198 -5.19 3.84 -6.32
N THR A 199 -4.82 2.62 -6.66
CA THR A 199 -5.55 1.40 -6.27
C THR A 199 -5.36 1.03 -4.79
N ILE A 200 -4.27 1.48 -4.18
CA ILE A 200 -3.97 1.24 -2.76
C ILE A 200 -4.90 2.02 -1.82
N ASP A 201 -5.34 3.21 -2.23
CA ASP A 201 -6.16 4.09 -1.40
C ASP A 201 -7.54 3.48 -1.07
N PRO A 202 -8.36 3.05 -2.05
CA PRO A 202 -9.63 2.38 -1.76
C PRO A 202 -9.42 0.99 -1.15
N LEU A 203 -8.31 0.32 -1.44
CA LEU A 203 -7.96 -0.97 -0.84
C LEU A 203 -7.80 -0.85 0.68
N LEU A 204 -6.97 0.10 1.14
CA LEU A 204 -6.71 0.27 2.56
C LEU A 204 -7.92 0.85 3.28
N ALA A 205 -8.57 1.85 2.69
CA ALA A 205 -9.81 2.42 3.23
C ALA A 205 -10.90 1.34 3.40
N GLY A 206 -11.07 0.49 2.38
CA GLY A 206 -12.01 -0.62 2.44
C GLY A 206 -11.70 -1.65 3.52
N ILE A 207 -10.44 -1.82 3.94
CA ILE A 207 -10.07 -2.71 5.06
C ILE A 207 -10.29 -1.99 6.40
N THR A 208 -9.99 -0.70 6.46
CA THR A 208 -10.14 0.13 7.66
C THR A 208 -11.60 0.28 8.05
N THR A 209 -12.52 0.48 7.10
CA THR A 209 -13.97 0.61 7.33
C THR A 209 -14.55 -0.54 8.17
N PRO A 210 -14.47 -1.82 7.77
CA PRO A 210 -15.06 -2.92 8.54
C PRO A 210 -14.36 -3.13 9.89
N ALA A 211 -13.10 -2.70 10.04
CA ALA A 211 -12.44 -2.68 11.34
C ALA A 211 -13.02 -1.58 12.25
N ALA A 212 -13.19 -0.35 11.74
CA ALA A 212 -13.83 0.74 12.48
C ALA A 212 -15.28 0.40 12.88
N GLN A 213 -16.00 -0.33 12.02
CA GLN A 213 -17.35 -0.84 12.26
C GLN A 213 -17.48 -1.92 13.33
N MET A 214 -16.39 -2.29 14.00
CA MET A 214 -16.44 -3.04 15.25
C MET A 214 -16.77 -2.14 16.45
N ILE A 215 -16.45 -0.83 16.36
CA ILE A 215 -16.71 0.17 17.40
C ILE A 215 -17.90 1.06 17.03
N ASP A 216 -17.93 1.58 15.80
CA ASP A 216 -19.00 2.43 15.27
C ASP A 216 -19.59 1.83 13.99
N PRO A 217 -20.77 1.19 14.06
CA PRO A 217 -21.38 0.50 12.92
C PRO A 217 -21.59 1.35 11.65
N ASP A 218 -21.71 2.67 11.80
CA ASP A 218 -22.00 3.58 10.69
C ASP A 218 -20.74 4.25 10.12
N TYR A 219 -19.56 3.99 10.72
CA TYR A 219 -18.31 4.62 10.28
C TYR A 219 -17.91 4.16 8.87
N GLN A 220 -17.51 5.12 8.04
CA GLN A 220 -17.04 4.90 6.67
C GLN A 220 -15.73 5.64 6.44
N VAL A 221 -14.71 4.92 5.99
CA VAL A 221 -13.43 5.51 5.58
C VAL A 221 -13.42 5.64 4.07
N GLY A 222 -13.32 6.87 3.58
CA GLY A 222 -13.19 7.17 2.15
C GLY A 222 -11.80 6.85 1.60
N ALA A 223 -11.69 6.63 0.28
CA ALA A 223 -10.37 6.39 -0.33
C ALA A 223 -9.48 7.63 -0.28
N GLU A 224 -10.07 8.83 -0.24
CA GLU A 224 -9.39 10.11 -0.10
C GLU A 224 -8.78 10.35 1.29
N ALA A 225 -9.09 9.49 2.28
CA ALA A 225 -8.81 9.72 3.70
C ALA A 225 -7.35 10.09 4.04
N ASN A 226 -6.36 9.69 3.24
CA ASN A 226 -4.96 10.03 3.48
C ASN A 226 -4.33 10.91 2.40
N TYR A 227 -5.14 11.49 1.52
CA TYR A 227 -4.67 12.15 0.30
C TYR A 227 -3.69 13.30 0.59
N TYR A 228 -4.02 14.20 1.51
CA TYR A 228 -3.16 15.36 1.81
C TYR A 228 -1.80 14.95 2.35
N PHE A 229 -1.79 14.00 3.29
CA PHE A 229 -0.55 13.51 3.89
C PHE A 229 0.31 12.76 2.87
N MET A 230 -0.29 11.91 2.04
CA MET A 230 0.43 11.16 1.01
C MET A 230 0.96 12.08 -0.11
N PHE A 231 0.21 13.11 -0.48
CA PHE A 231 0.63 14.12 -1.46
C PHE A 231 1.91 14.82 -1.01
N VAL A 232 1.96 15.31 0.24
CA VAL A 232 3.15 15.98 0.78
C VAL A 232 4.31 15.00 0.96
N SER A 233 4.00 13.75 1.30
CA SER A 233 4.99 12.69 1.48
C SER A 233 5.75 12.36 0.18
N VAL A 234 5.15 12.55 -1.00
CA VAL A 234 5.85 12.40 -2.29
C VAL A 234 7.09 13.28 -2.35
N PHE A 235 6.94 14.57 -2.02
CA PHE A 235 8.04 15.52 -2.10
C PHE A 235 9.11 15.22 -1.05
N MET A 236 8.69 14.88 0.18
CA MET A 236 9.61 14.49 1.23
C MET A 236 10.44 13.26 0.83
N ILE A 237 9.80 12.18 0.37
CA ILE A 237 10.48 10.94 -0.03
C ILE A 237 11.37 11.18 -1.26
N ALA A 238 10.94 12.00 -2.22
CA ALA A 238 11.77 12.37 -3.37
C ALA A 238 13.05 13.11 -2.95
N ILE A 239 12.93 14.06 -2.02
CA ILE A 239 14.07 14.82 -1.48
C ILE A 239 15.00 13.90 -0.68
N LEU A 240 14.47 13.13 0.26
CA LEU A 240 15.25 12.21 1.08
C LEU A 240 15.92 11.13 0.22
N GLY A 241 15.20 10.55 -0.73
CA GLY A 241 15.73 9.53 -1.63
C GLY A 241 16.88 10.08 -2.45
N THR A 242 16.72 11.28 -3.01
CA THR A 242 17.80 11.99 -3.73
C THR A 242 19.02 12.20 -2.84
N TRP A 243 18.80 12.69 -1.62
CA TRP A 243 19.88 12.97 -0.68
C TRP A 243 20.63 11.69 -0.30
N VAL A 244 19.92 10.59 0.02
CA VAL A 244 20.53 9.30 0.34
C VAL A 244 21.32 8.76 -0.84
N THR A 245 20.78 8.85 -2.06
CA THR A 245 21.50 8.42 -3.26
C THR A 245 22.81 9.19 -3.42
N GLU A 246 22.76 10.52 -3.40
CA GLU A 246 23.93 11.35 -3.74
C GLU A 246 24.95 11.49 -2.61
N LYS A 247 24.52 11.42 -1.35
CA LYS A 247 25.39 11.67 -0.19
C LYS A 247 25.86 10.41 0.53
N ILE A 248 25.15 9.30 0.38
CA ILE A 248 25.46 8.07 1.11
C ILE A 248 25.79 6.93 0.13
N VAL A 249 24.85 6.62 -0.77
CA VAL A 249 24.93 5.37 -1.55
C VAL A 249 25.89 5.47 -2.73
N GLU A 250 25.79 6.50 -3.56
CA GLU A 250 26.69 6.68 -4.70
C GLU A 250 28.15 6.91 -4.28
N PRO A 251 28.46 7.75 -3.27
CA PRO A 251 29.83 7.90 -2.78
C PRO A 251 30.42 6.59 -2.22
N ARG A 252 29.59 5.77 -1.54
CA ARG A 252 30.01 4.48 -0.99
C ARG A 252 30.29 3.44 -2.08
N LEU A 253 29.54 3.48 -3.18
CA LEU A 253 29.73 2.60 -4.33
C LEU A 253 30.98 2.97 -5.14
N GLY A 254 31.39 4.23 -5.14
CA GLY A 254 32.59 4.70 -5.83
C GLY A 254 32.43 4.77 -7.35
N LYS A 255 33.56 4.72 -8.08
CA LYS A 255 33.55 4.72 -9.55
C LYS A 255 33.15 3.33 -10.06
N TYR A 256 32.27 3.30 -11.05
CA TYR A 256 31.83 2.05 -11.67
C TYR A 256 32.95 1.39 -12.48
N ASP A 257 33.16 0.10 -12.26
CA ASP A 257 34.07 -0.74 -13.05
C ASP A 257 33.25 -1.59 -14.04
N PRO A 258 33.38 -1.37 -15.36
CA PRO A 258 32.67 -2.14 -16.39
C PRO A 258 32.96 -3.64 -16.35
N SER A 259 34.07 -4.10 -15.76
CA SER A 259 34.39 -5.51 -15.64
C SER A 259 33.47 -6.27 -14.67
N GLU A 260 32.78 -5.55 -13.78
CA GLU A 260 31.79 -6.09 -12.85
C GLU A 260 30.49 -6.52 -13.54
N ALA A 261 30.22 -6.06 -14.77
CA ALA A 261 28.99 -6.35 -15.50
C ALA A 261 28.88 -7.82 -15.92
N SER A 262 27.73 -8.46 -15.67
CA SER A 262 27.49 -9.86 -16.09
C SER A 262 27.13 -10.02 -17.57
N ILE A 263 26.75 -8.91 -18.21
CA ILE A 263 26.44 -8.82 -19.63
C ILE A 263 27.30 -7.74 -20.27
N ASP A 264 27.47 -7.81 -21.58
CA ASP A 264 27.97 -6.66 -22.33
C ASP A 264 26.93 -5.53 -22.23
N LEU A 265 27.30 -4.45 -21.53
CA LEU A 265 26.45 -3.28 -21.33
C LEU A 265 26.46 -2.34 -22.55
N GLY A 266 27.12 -2.75 -23.65
CA GLY A 266 27.19 -2.02 -24.92
C GLY A 266 25.91 -1.26 -25.23
N GLU A 267 26.04 -0.03 -25.75
CA GLU A 267 25.03 1.04 -25.81
C GLU A 267 23.57 0.54 -25.77
N ASN A 268 23.07 0.19 -24.58
CA ASN A 268 21.66 -0.08 -24.36
C ASN A 268 20.94 1.27 -24.40
N LYS A 269 20.76 1.79 -25.61
CA LYS A 269 19.99 2.98 -25.90
C LYS A 269 18.54 2.62 -25.71
N ILE A 270 17.98 3.06 -24.60
CA ILE A 270 16.54 3.11 -24.47
C ILE A 270 16.06 4.13 -25.49
N ASP A 271 15.21 3.68 -26.40
CA ASP A 271 14.63 4.58 -27.39
C ASP A 271 13.94 5.74 -26.70
N HIS A 272 14.36 6.95 -27.06
CA HIS A 272 13.64 8.16 -26.67
C HIS A 272 12.19 8.06 -27.14
N LEU A 273 11.28 8.69 -26.39
CA LEU A 273 9.88 8.78 -26.78
C LEU A 273 9.75 9.21 -28.24
N SER A 274 9.08 8.37 -29.02
CA SER A 274 8.78 8.64 -30.41
C SER A 274 7.89 9.87 -30.55
N LYS A 275 7.86 10.49 -31.75
CA LYS A 275 6.96 11.62 -32.03
C LYS A 275 5.49 11.25 -31.80
N LYS A 276 5.12 10.00 -32.08
CA LYS A 276 3.77 9.48 -31.84
C LYS A 276 3.46 9.40 -30.36
N GLU A 277 4.34 8.82 -29.54
CA GLU A 277 4.15 8.75 -28.07
C GLU A 277 4.05 10.15 -27.46
N LYS A 278 4.91 11.10 -27.87
CA LYS A 278 4.83 12.50 -27.41
C LYS A 278 3.49 13.15 -27.77
N THR A 279 2.98 12.87 -28.97
CA THR A 279 1.67 13.38 -29.41
C THR A 279 0.54 12.70 -28.63
N GLY A 280 0.63 11.39 -28.41
CA GLY A 280 -0.30 10.64 -27.57
C GLY A 280 -0.37 11.19 -26.15
N LEU A 281 0.79 11.44 -25.52
CA LEU A 281 0.85 12.04 -24.17
C LEU A 281 0.18 13.41 -24.12
N LYS A 282 0.33 14.25 -25.15
CA LYS A 282 -0.35 15.55 -25.22
C LYS A 282 -1.87 15.40 -25.29
N TRP A 283 -2.37 14.50 -26.14
CA TRP A 283 -3.81 14.26 -26.27
C TRP A 283 -4.42 13.62 -25.02
N ALA A 284 -3.70 12.69 -24.39
CA ALA A 284 -4.10 12.10 -23.11
C ALA A 284 -4.09 13.14 -21.98
N GLY A 285 -3.11 14.04 -21.95
CA GLY A 285 -3.08 15.16 -21.01
C GLY A 285 -4.25 16.11 -21.23
N LEU A 286 -4.59 16.41 -22.49
CA LEU A 286 -5.75 17.24 -22.82
C LEU A 286 -7.07 16.59 -22.39
N SER A 287 -7.25 15.28 -22.62
CA SER A 287 -8.45 14.58 -22.17
C SER A 287 -8.54 14.50 -20.64
N PHE A 288 -7.41 14.29 -19.95
CA PHE A 288 -7.35 14.35 -18.49
C PHE A 288 -7.79 15.71 -17.94
N VAL A 289 -7.28 16.82 -18.52
CA VAL A 289 -7.69 18.18 -18.13
C VAL A 289 -9.17 18.41 -18.40
N LEU A 290 -9.69 17.97 -19.55
CA LEU A 290 -11.11 18.11 -19.88
C LEU A 290 -12.01 17.37 -18.89
N ILE A 291 -11.65 16.15 -18.50
CA ILE A 291 -12.36 15.38 -17.46
C ILE A 291 -12.29 16.12 -16.12
N GLY A 292 -11.11 16.62 -15.75
CA GLY A 292 -10.94 17.41 -14.53
C GLY A 292 -11.84 18.65 -14.50
N VAL A 293 -12.00 19.34 -15.63
CA VAL A 293 -12.93 20.47 -15.76
C VAL A 293 -14.39 20.03 -15.61
N ILE A 294 -14.78 18.91 -16.24
CA ILE A 294 -16.15 18.37 -16.10
C ILE A 294 -16.44 18.00 -14.63
N LEU A 295 -15.51 17.32 -13.96
CA LEU A 295 -15.63 16.97 -12.54
C LEU A 295 -15.61 18.21 -11.65
N ALA A 296 -14.87 19.25 -12.01
CA ALA A 296 -14.89 20.52 -11.29
C ALA A 296 -16.28 21.17 -11.37
N PHE A 297 -16.94 21.14 -12.53
CA PHE A 297 -18.31 21.65 -12.68
C PHE A 297 -19.34 20.88 -11.87
N THR A 298 -19.10 19.61 -11.52
CA THR A 298 -20.06 18.84 -10.71
C THR A 298 -19.95 19.08 -9.20
N ILE A 299 -18.87 19.73 -8.72
CA ILE A 299 -18.58 19.87 -7.28
C ILE A 299 -18.29 21.30 -6.81
N ILE A 300 -17.69 22.14 -7.66
CA ILE A 300 -17.30 23.52 -7.29
C ILE A 300 -18.52 24.43 -7.15
N PRO A 301 -19.47 24.47 -8.11
CA PRO A 301 -20.67 25.29 -7.97
C PRO A 301 -21.48 24.90 -6.73
N ASP A 302 -22.17 25.86 -6.12
CA ASP A 302 -23.02 25.59 -4.95
C ASP A 302 -24.21 24.67 -5.28
N ASP A 303 -24.65 24.68 -6.53
CA ASP A 303 -25.65 23.79 -7.13
C ASP A 303 -25.03 22.57 -7.83
N GLY A 304 -23.77 22.25 -7.53
CA GLY A 304 -23.06 21.11 -8.11
C GLY A 304 -23.80 19.79 -7.86
N ILE A 305 -24.08 19.03 -8.93
CA ILE A 305 -24.89 17.81 -8.88
C ILE A 305 -24.31 16.70 -8.00
N LEU A 306 -22.99 16.68 -7.77
CA LEU A 306 -22.32 15.69 -6.93
C LEU A 306 -22.02 16.18 -5.52
N ARG A 307 -22.52 17.35 -5.11
CA ARG A 307 -22.51 17.77 -3.70
C ARG A 307 -23.50 16.98 -2.86
N HIS A 308 -23.38 17.07 -1.55
CA HIS A 308 -24.35 16.49 -0.64
C HIS A 308 -25.74 17.10 -0.89
N GLN A 309 -26.75 16.26 -1.15
CA GLN A 309 -28.05 16.74 -1.63
C GLN A 309 -28.83 17.52 -0.57
N GLU A 310 -28.66 17.19 0.72
CA GLU A 310 -29.32 17.91 1.82
C GLU A 310 -28.54 19.14 2.31
N THR A 311 -27.22 19.00 2.54
CA THR A 311 -26.41 20.07 3.15
C THR A 311 -25.71 20.99 2.13
N GLY A 312 -25.60 20.55 0.87
CA GLY A 312 -24.81 21.25 -0.15
C GLY A 312 -23.29 21.19 0.08
N GLU A 313 -22.81 20.46 1.09
CA GLU A 313 -21.39 20.35 1.40
C GLU A 313 -20.67 19.36 0.48
N VAL A 314 -19.33 19.48 0.44
CA VAL A 314 -18.46 18.48 -0.21
C VAL A 314 -18.26 17.26 0.69
N LYS A 315 -18.28 17.44 2.01
CA LYS A 315 -18.15 16.34 2.98
C LYS A 315 -19.39 15.45 2.90
N GLY A 316 -19.19 14.13 2.90
CA GLY A 316 -20.28 13.15 2.77
C GLY A 316 -21.03 13.25 1.44
N SER A 317 -20.43 13.86 0.42
CA SER A 317 -21.05 14.02 -0.89
C SER A 317 -20.85 12.79 -1.78
N PRO A 318 -21.75 12.55 -2.76
CA PRO A 318 -21.55 11.52 -3.78
C PRO A 318 -20.21 11.64 -4.54
N PHE A 319 -19.61 12.83 -4.58
CA PHE A 319 -18.28 13.03 -5.17
C PHE A 319 -17.18 12.29 -4.39
N LEU A 320 -17.16 12.40 -3.06
CA LEU A 320 -16.15 11.72 -2.23
C LEU A 320 -16.43 10.23 -2.12
N GLU A 321 -17.69 9.83 -1.92
CA GLU A 321 -18.08 8.42 -1.90
C GLU A 321 -17.84 7.73 -3.26
N GLY A 322 -17.99 8.49 -4.36
CA GLY A 322 -17.81 8.03 -5.73
C GLY A 322 -16.37 8.11 -6.25
N ILE A 323 -15.37 8.33 -5.40
CA ILE A 323 -13.98 8.56 -5.82
C ILE A 323 -13.38 7.39 -6.61
N VAL A 324 -13.83 6.16 -6.37
CA VAL A 324 -13.45 4.97 -7.14
C VAL A 324 -13.88 5.09 -8.60
N VAL A 325 -15.07 5.64 -8.86
CA VAL A 325 -15.59 5.89 -10.22
C VAL A 325 -14.76 6.99 -10.89
N ILE A 326 -14.38 8.01 -10.12
CA ILE A 326 -13.50 9.09 -10.61
C ILE A 326 -12.15 8.50 -11.04
N ILE A 327 -11.54 7.63 -10.24
CA ILE A 327 -10.31 6.90 -10.61
C ILE A 327 -10.53 6.11 -11.90
N PHE A 328 -11.62 5.34 -11.99
CA PHE A 328 -11.93 4.57 -13.19
C PHE A 328 -11.96 5.45 -14.46
N ILE A 329 -12.70 6.56 -14.44
CA ILE A 329 -12.86 7.46 -15.60
C ILE A 329 -11.54 8.19 -15.93
N THR A 330 -10.83 8.67 -14.91
CA THR A 330 -9.59 9.46 -15.07
C THR A 330 -8.41 8.65 -15.60
N PHE A 331 -8.40 7.33 -15.41
CA PHE A 331 -7.43 6.45 -16.06
C PHE A 331 -7.94 5.88 -17.39
N ALA A 332 -9.20 5.44 -17.46
CA ALA A 332 -9.73 4.78 -18.65
C ALA A 332 -9.72 5.69 -19.88
N ILE A 333 -10.24 6.92 -19.75
CA ILE A 333 -10.41 7.81 -20.91
C ILE A 333 -9.05 8.30 -21.44
N PRO A 334 -8.13 8.86 -20.62
CA PRO A 334 -6.81 9.23 -21.12
C PRO A 334 -6.00 8.03 -21.63
N GLY A 335 -6.12 6.87 -20.98
CA GLY A 335 -5.51 5.63 -21.43
C GLY A 335 -5.97 5.24 -22.84
N PHE A 336 -7.28 5.27 -23.08
CA PHE A 336 -7.84 4.98 -24.40
C PHE A 336 -7.42 6.03 -25.44
N VAL A 337 -7.49 7.33 -25.11
CA VAL A 337 -7.07 8.42 -26.01
C VAL A 337 -5.60 8.25 -26.42
N TYR A 338 -4.72 7.98 -25.46
CA TYR A 338 -3.31 7.67 -25.73
C TYR A 338 -3.18 6.48 -26.67
N GLY A 339 -3.84 5.37 -26.32
CA GLY A 339 -3.76 4.13 -27.09
C GLY A 339 -4.27 4.29 -28.51
N ARG A 340 -5.29 5.13 -28.72
CA ARG A 340 -5.85 5.44 -30.02
C ARG A 340 -4.94 6.26 -30.91
N VAL A 341 -4.20 7.21 -30.33
CA VAL A 341 -3.24 8.07 -31.05
C VAL A 341 -1.98 7.28 -31.42
N VAL A 342 -1.46 6.47 -30.50
CA VAL A 342 -0.24 5.67 -30.74
C VAL A 342 -0.52 4.41 -31.55
N GLY A 343 -1.78 3.95 -31.56
CA GLY A 343 -2.25 2.80 -32.32
C GLY A 343 -2.18 1.47 -31.57
N SER A 344 -1.95 1.50 -30.24
CA SER A 344 -2.00 0.32 -29.36
C SER A 344 -3.43 -0.12 -29.05
N MET A 345 -4.42 0.78 -29.17
CA MET A 345 -5.86 0.48 -29.02
C MET A 345 -6.63 1.07 -30.21
N LYS A 346 -7.39 0.23 -30.91
CA LYS A 346 -8.08 0.60 -32.16
C LYS A 346 -9.59 0.58 -32.01
N ASN A 347 -10.12 -0.37 -31.23
CA ASN A 347 -11.54 -0.61 -31.08
C ASN A 347 -11.91 -0.96 -29.63
N ASP A 348 -13.19 -1.21 -29.40
CA ASP A 348 -13.77 -1.63 -28.13
C ASP A 348 -13.18 -2.94 -27.60
N ARG A 349 -12.86 -3.90 -28.47
CA ARG A 349 -12.27 -5.18 -28.08
C ARG A 349 -10.90 -5.01 -27.42
N ASP A 350 -10.07 -4.08 -27.92
CA ASP A 350 -8.76 -3.81 -27.31
C ASP A 350 -8.90 -3.27 -25.87
N ILE A 351 -9.95 -2.50 -25.60
CA ILE A 351 -10.26 -1.99 -24.25
C ILE A 351 -10.70 -3.14 -23.34
N ILE A 352 -11.63 -3.98 -23.84
CA ILE A 352 -12.14 -5.13 -23.10
C ILE A 352 -11.03 -6.14 -22.81
N ASP A 353 -10.14 -6.38 -23.77
CA ASP A 353 -8.99 -7.27 -23.62
C ASP A 353 -8.00 -6.73 -22.57
N ALA A 354 -7.78 -5.41 -22.53
CA ALA A 354 -6.97 -4.76 -21.50
C ALA A 354 -7.57 -4.97 -20.10
N MET A 355 -8.87 -4.70 -19.95
CA MET A 355 -9.58 -4.93 -18.68
C MET A 355 -9.55 -6.41 -18.27
N SER A 356 -9.81 -7.32 -19.20
CA SER A 356 -9.87 -8.77 -18.94
C SER A 356 -8.52 -9.34 -18.53
N LYS A 357 -7.41 -8.87 -19.13
CA LYS A 357 -6.05 -9.28 -18.75
C LYS A 357 -5.73 -8.92 -17.31
N SER A 358 -6.02 -7.68 -16.91
CA SER A 358 -5.80 -7.25 -15.53
C SER A 358 -6.70 -8.00 -14.55
N MET A 359 -7.98 -8.20 -14.86
CA MET A 359 -8.87 -9.02 -14.02
C MET A 359 -8.37 -10.46 -13.86
N GLY A 360 -7.83 -11.06 -14.93
CA GLY A 360 -7.23 -12.40 -14.87
C GLY A 360 -6.02 -12.48 -13.92
N SER A 361 -5.24 -11.39 -13.80
CA SER A 361 -4.11 -11.33 -12.85
C SER A 361 -4.53 -11.21 -11.39
N MET A 362 -5.79 -10.84 -11.11
CA MET A 362 -6.31 -10.62 -9.76
C MET A 362 -6.81 -11.89 -9.05
N GLY A 363 -6.61 -13.08 -9.63
CA GLY A 363 -7.09 -14.33 -9.04
C GLY A 363 -6.61 -14.55 -7.60
N MET A 364 -5.33 -14.29 -7.31
CA MET A 364 -4.80 -14.42 -5.94
C MET A 364 -5.39 -13.39 -4.98
N TYR A 365 -5.60 -12.15 -5.45
CA TYR A 365 -6.22 -11.10 -4.65
C TYR A 365 -7.66 -11.45 -4.28
N ILE A 366 -8.46 -11.94 -5.23
CA ILE A 366 -9.85 -12.34 -5.00
C ILE A 366 -9.93 -13.45 -3.94
N VAL A 367 -9.04 -14.45 -4.01
CA VAL A 367 -9.00 -15.54 -3.02
C VAL A 367 -8.54 -15.04 -1.64
N LEU A 368 -7.56 -14.14 -1.60
CA LEU A 368 -7.14 -13.50 -0.34
C LEU A 368 -8.29 -12.74 0.31
N VAL A 369 -8.96 -11.90 -0.48
CA VAL A 369 -10.12 -11.11 -0.03
C VAL A 369 -11.25 -12.01 0.46
N PHE A 370 -11.50 -13.14 -0.20
CA PHE A 370 -12.49 -14.10 0.26
C PHE A 370 -12.24 -14.55 1.70
N PHE A 371 -11.03 -15.02 2.02
CA PHE A 371 -10.72 -15.48 3.38
C PHE A 371 -10.56 -14.33 4.38
N ALA A 372 -10.04 -13.17 3.96
CA ALA A 372 -9.99 -11.98 4.80
C ALA A 372 -11.39 -11.51 5.20
N ALA A 373 -12.34 -11.50 4.27
CA ALA A 373 -13.74 -11.17 4.55
C ALA A 373 -14.37 -12.12 5.58
N GLN A 374 -14.11 -13.43 5.46
CA GLN A 374 -14.59 -14.40 6.45
C GLN A 374 -13.93 -14.18 7.82
N PHE A 375 -12.61 -13.94 7.86
CA PHE A 375 -11.89 -13.68 9.10
C PHE A 375 -12.46 -12.47 9.83
N VAL A 376 -12.61 -11.34 9.15
CA VAL A 376 -13.15 -10.10 9.74
C VAL A 376 -14.58 -10.31 10.21
N ALA A 377 -15.42 -10.97 9.40
CA ALA A 377 -16.79 -11.28 9.79
C ALA A 377 -16.84 -12.18 11.03
N PHE A 378 -16.06 -13.27 11.07
CA PHE A 378 -16.05 -14.20 12.21
C PHE A 378 -15.52 -13.49 13.46
N PHE A 379 -14.50 -12.66 13.32
CA PHE A 379 -13.91 -11.91 14.42
C PHE A 379 -14.88 -10.88 15.01
N LYS A 380 -15.69 -10.24 14.16
CA LYS A 380 -16.78 -9.35 14.58
C LYS A 380 -17.93 -10.13 15.22
N TRP A 381 -18.39 -11.20 14.58
CA TRP A 381 -19.54 -11.99 15.05
C TRP A 381 -19.32 -12.65 16.40
N THR A 382 -18.08 -13.03 16.69
CA THR A 382 -17.68 -13.67 17.95
C THR A 382 -17.43 -12.68 19.08
N ASN A 383 -17.47 -11.37 18.82
CA ASN A 383 -17.05 -10.29 19.71
C ASN A 383 -15.59 -10.37 20.21
N LEU A 384 -14.79 -11.35 19.74
CA LEU A 384 -13.39 -11.49 20.11
C LEU A 384 -12.56 -10.26 19.70
N GLY A 385 -12.87 -9.66 18.55
CA GLY A 385 -12.21 -8.43 18.11
C GLY A 385 -12.49 -7.26 19.03
N THR A 386 -13.76 -7.06 19.40
CA THR A 386 -14.17 -5.99 20.30
C THR A 386 -13.56 -6.18 21.69
N ILE A 387 -13.59 -7.40 22.24
CA ILE A 387 -12.99 -7.71 23.56
C ILE A 387 -11.48 -7.47 23.55
N LEU A 388 -10.78 -7.91 22.49
CA LEU A 388 -9.34 -7.67 22.35
C LEU A 388 -9.04 -6.17 22.26
N ALA A 389 -9.86 -5.40 21.54
CA ALA A 389 -9.73 -3.97 21.41
C ALA A 389 -9.90 -3.24 22.75
N VAL A 390 -10.93 -3.58 23.52
CA VAL A 390 -11.21 -3.02 24.84
C VAL A 390 -10.04 -3.30 25.79
N ASN A 391 -9.58 -4.56 25.86
CA ASN A 391 -8.47 -4.93 26.73
C ASN A 391 -7.14 -4.29 26.31
N GLY A 392 -6.89 -4.18 25.00
CA GLY A 392 -5.72 -3.48 24.49
C GLY A 392 -5.74 -1.99 24.77
N ALA A 393 -6.91 -1.34 24.62
CA ALA A 393 -7.09 0.07 24.95
C ALA A 393 -6.89 0.30 26.46
N ALA A 394 -7.44 -0.57 27.30
CA ALA A 394 -7.24 -0.52 28.75
C ALA A 394 -5.76 -0.68 29.14
N LEU A 395 -5.02 -1.57 28.45
CA LEU A 395 -3.58 -1.71 28.65
C LEU A 395 -2.83 -0.43 28.27
N LEU A 396 -3.14 0.17 27.13
CA LEU A 396 -2.51 1.43 26.70
C LEU A 396 -2.82 2.57 27.68
N GLN A 397 -4.06 2.66 28.17
CA GLN A 397 -4.46 3.62 29.22
C GLN A 397 -3.70 3.38 30.52
N ALA A 398 -3.56 2.13 30.96
CA ALA A 398 -2.81 1.78 32.17
C ALA A 398 -1.31 2.13 32.07
N LEU A 399 -0.75 2.07 30.85
CA LEU A 399 0.62 2.49 30.57
C LEU A 399 0.78 4.00 30.37
N ASN A 400 -0.31 4.78 30.43
CA ASN A 400 -0.38 6.20 30.04
C ASN A 400 0.14 6.45 28.61
N LEU A 401 -0.09 5.49 27.70
CA LEU A 401 0.24 5.59 26.27
C LEU A 401 -1.01 5.92 25.44
N THR A 402 -1.72 6.97 25.83
CA THR A 402 -2.90 7.50 25.12
C THR A 402 -2.56 8.69 24.23
N GLY A 403 -1.39 9.30 24.43
CA GLY A 403 -0.92 10.42 23.62
C GLY A 403 -0.39 9.98 22.26
N PRO A 404 0.02 10.95 21.42
CA PRO A 404 0.52 10.70 20.07
C PRO A 404 1.66 9.67 20.01
N GLU A 405 2.46 9.53 21.07
CA GLU A 405 3.60 8.60 21.18
C GLU A 405 3.25 7.14 20.86
N VAL A 406 1.98 6.74 21.02
CA VAL A 406 1.49 5.41 20.63
C VAL A 406 1.79 5.11 19.15
N PHE A 407 1.77 6.12 18.30
CA PHE A 407 2.05 5.97 16.88
C PHE A 407 3.50 5.64 16.58
N VAL A 408 4.48 6.00 17.42
CA VAL A 408 5.87 5.53 17.19
C VAL A 408 5.92 4.01 17.29
N PHE A 409 5.32 3.45 18.34
CA PHE A 409 5.29 2.01 18.59
C PHE A 409 4.45 1.29 17.54
N PHE A 410 3.31 1.86 17.15
CA PHE A 410 2.46 1.31 16.11
C PHE A 410 3.16 1.27 14.74
N ILE A 411 3.76 2.39 14.30
CA ILE A 411 4.51 2.46 13.04
C ILE A 411 5.68 1.46 13.06
N LEU A 412 6.41 1.38 14.17
CA LEU A 412 7.52 0.43 14.32
C LEU A 412 7.03 -1.03 14.27
N MET A 413 5.92 -1.34 14.93
CA MET A 413 5.30 -2.66 14.89
C MET A 413 4.89 -3.01 13.46
N CYS A 414 4.22 -2.11 12.74
CA CYS A 414 3.86 -2.31 11.34
C CYS A 414 5.09 -2.56 10.47
N ALA A 415 6.17 -1.77 10.66
CA ALA A 415 7.43 -1.95 9.96
C ALA A 415 8.08 -3.33 10.24
N MET A 416 8.04 -3.80 11.50
CA MET A 416 8.57 -5.11 11.86
C MET A 416 7.76 -6.26 11.26
N VAL A 417 6.42 -6.18 11.32
CA VAL A 417 5.54 -7.20 10.71
C VAL A 417 5.73 -7.26 9.20
N ASN A 418 5.91 -6.11 8.56
CA ASN A 418 6.13 -6.02 7.11
C ASN A 418 7.40 -6.74 6.65
N LEU A 419 8.41 -6.89 7.52
CA LEU A 419 9.60 -7.70 7.19
C LEU A 419 9.24 -9.17 6.92
N SER A 420 8.20 -9.69 7.58
CA SER A 420 7.73 -11.08 7.43
C SER A 420 6.56 -11.19 6.45
N LEU A 421 5.65 -10.22 6.44
CA LEU A 421 4.47 -10.16 5.57
C LEU A 421 4.57 -8.95 4.64
N GLY A 422 5.37 -9.06 3.58
CA GLY A 422 5.63 -7.97 2.62
C GLY A 422 4.48 -7.63 1.66
N SER A 423 3.23 -7.75 2.10
CA SER A 423 2.04 -7.43 1.31
C SER A 423 1.13 -6.48 2.10
N SER A 424 0.95 -5.28 1.57
CA SER A 424 0.17 -4.21 2.19
C SER A 424 -1.27 -4.64 2.52
N SER A 425 -1.97 -5.23 1.55
CA SER A 425 -3.34 -5.72 1.78
C SER A 425 -3.39 -6.84 2.81
N ALA A 426 -2.47 -7.80 2.76
CA ALA A 426 -2.47 -8.94 3.67
C ALA A 426 -2.16 -8.52 5.10
N GLN A 427 -1.12 -7.70 5.29
CA GLN A 427 -0.74 -7.20 6.59
C GLN A 427 -1.87 -6.36 7.20
N TRP A 428 -2.46 -5.44 6.42
CA TRP A 428 -3.53 -4.59 6.92
C TRP A 428 -4.79 -5.38 7.24
N ALA A 429 -5.16 -6.36 6.40
CA ALA A 429 -6.33 -7.20 6.67
C ALA A 429 -6.22 -8.04 7.95
N VAL A 430 -5.00 -8.37 8.41
CA VAL A 430 -4.76 -9.02 9.72
C VAL A 430 -4.75 -8.02 10.86
N THR A 431 -4.06 -6.88 10.67
CA THR A 431 -3.75 -5.96 11.78
C THR A 431 -4.82 -4.89 12.01
N ALA A 432 -5.53 -4.43 10.97
CA ALA A 432 -6.57 -3.42 11.12
C ALA A 432 -7.71 -3.84 12.07
N PRO A 433 -8.27 -5.06 11.98
CA PRO A 433 -9.32 -5.52 12.89
C PRO A 433 -8.92 -5.56 14.37
N ILE A 434 -7.61 -5.52 14.66
CA ILE A 434 -7.07 -5.54 16.01
C ILE A 434 -6.76 -4.11 16.47
N PHE A 435 -5.99 -3.37 15.66
CA PHE A 435 -5.43 -2.08 16.09
C PHE A 435 -6.35 -0.89 15.83
N VAL A 436 -7.18 -0.91 14.76
CA VAL A 436 -8.09 0.21 14.49
C VAL A 436 -9.11 0.37 15.62
N PRO A 437 -9.86 -0.66 16.03
CA PRO A 437 -10.77 -0.57 17.18
C PRO A 437 -10.07 -0.12 18.47
N MET A 438 -8.90 -0.70 18.76
CA MET A 438 -8.12 -0.42 19.96
C MET A 438 -7.69 1.06 20.02
N LEU A 439 -7.19 1.59 18.91
CA LEU A 439 -6.72 2.97 18.83
C LEU A 439 -7.88 3.99 18.75
N MET A 440 -9.04 3.58 18.22
CA MET A 440 -10.28 4.36 18.31
C MET A 440 -10.73 4.54 19.75
N LEU A 441 -10.69 3.48 20.56
CA LEU A 441 -11.10 3.53 21.97
C LEU A 441 -10.21 4.41 22.85
N ILE A 442 -8.97 4.70 22.44
CA ILE A 442 -8.12 5.70 23.10
C ILE A 442 -8.19 7.10 22.45
N GLY A 443 -9.04 7.27 21.41
CA GLY A 443 -9.43 8.58 20.88
C GLY A 443 -8.88 8.96 19.50
N TYR A 444 -8.29 8.04 18.73
CA TYR A 444 -7.76 8.35 17.38
C TYR A 444 -8.69 7.90 16.25
N ALA A 445 -8.82 8.74 15.23
CA ALA A 445 -9.64 8.41 14.08
C ALA A 445 -9.00 7.33 13.18
N PRO A 446 -9.80 6.42 12.58
CA PRO A 446 -9.31 5.37 11.67
C PRO A 446 -8.42 5.88 10.54
N GLU A 447 -8.68 7.08 10.02
CA GLU A 447 -7.91 7.71 8.95
C GLU A 447 -6.48 8.01 9.39
N THR A 448 -6.31 8.49 10.63
CA THR A 448 -4.99 8.78 11.22
C THR A 448 -4.24 7.49 11.49
N ILE A 449 -4.94 6.45 11.95
CA ILE A 449 -4.38 5.12 12.18
C ILE A 449 -3.91 4.50 10.86
N GLN A 450 -4.73 4.59 9.81
CA GLN A 450 -4.37 4.12 8.48
C GLN A 450 -3.15 4.86 7.92
N ALA A 451 -3.06 6.19 8.13
CA ALA A 451 -1.89 6.96 7.70
C ALA A 451 -0.61 6.46 8.39
N ALA A 452 -0.66 6.16 9.69
CA ALA A 452 0.47 5.59 10.41
C ALA A 452 0.84 4.18 9.91
N TYR A 453 -0.15 3.32 9.63
CA TYR A 453 0.09 2.01 9.04
C TYR A 453 0.86 2.11 7.70
N ARG A 454 0.41 3.00 6.81
CA ARG A 454 1.01 3.22 5.49
C ARG A 454 2.50 3.60 5.54
N ILE A 455 2.91 4.29 6.60
CA ILE A 455 4.32 4.60 6.86
C ILE A 455 5.10 3.30 7.15
N GLY A 456 4.64 2.52 8.13
CA GLY A 456 5.33 1.29 8.55
C GLY A 456 5.41 0.24 7.43
N ASP A 457 4.32 0.10 6.67
CA ASP A 457 4.23 -0.80 5.51
C ASP A 457 5.22 -0.45 4.39
N SER A 458 5.47 0.83 4.14
CA SER A 458 6.30 1.24 3.00
C SER A 458 7.80 1.14 3.29
N VAL A 459 8.22 1.61 4.47
CA VAL A 459 9.64 1.91 4.76
C VAL A 459 10.55 0.69 4.82
N THR A 460 10.04 -0.48 5.20
CA THR A 460 10.82 -1.73 5.31
C THR A 460 10.74 -2.64 4.09
N ASN A 461 9.94 -2.30 3.07
CA ASN A 461 9.89 -3.04 1.80
C ASN A 461 11.26 -3.12 1.11
N LEU A 462 12.13 -2.15 1.40
CA LEU A 462 13.48 -2.05 0.85
C LEU A 462 14.48 -3.06 1.44
N ILE A 463 14.18 -3.61 2.62
CA ILE A 463 15.12 -4.43 3.39
C ILE A 463 14.59 -5.84 3.69
N THR A 464 13.44 -6.21 3.14
CA THR A 464 12.91 -7.58 3.23
C THR A 464 13.19 -8.37 1.96
N PRO A 465 13.79 -9.57 2.06
CA PRO A 465 13.90 -10.49 0.92
C PRO A 465 12.56 -11.18 0.60
N MET A 466 11.56 -11.05 1.46
CA MET A 466 10.24 -11.67 1.30
C MET A 466 9.31 -10.91 0.34
N MET A 467 9.72 -9.71 -0.09
CA MET A 467 8.99 -8.94 -1.11
C MET A 467 8.97 -9.70 -2.45
N SER A 468 7.79 -9.77 -3.08
CA SER A 468 7.56 -10.51 -4.33
C SER A 468 8.45 -10.07 -5.51
N TYR A 469 8.90 -8.81 -5.53
CA TYR A 469 9.76 -8.27 -6.61
C TYR A 469 11.26 -8.32 -6.32
N PHE A 470 11.67 -8.79 -5.14
CA PHE A 470 13.07 -8.76 -4.74
C PHE A 470 13.97 -9.53 -5.74
N GLY A 471 13.51 -10.70 -6.21
CA GLY A 471 14.23 -11.51 -7.20
C GLY A 471 14.40 -10.80 -8.56
N LEU A 472 13.40 -10.07 -9.02
CA LEU A 472 13.48 -9.26 -10.25
C LEU A 472 14.54 -8.16 -10.10
N ILE A 473 14.52 -7.44 -8.97
CA ILE A 473 15.47 -6.36 -8.69
C ILE A 473 16.89 -6.91 -8.62
N LEU A 474 17.08 -8.03 -7.92
CA LEU A 474 18.37 -8.71 -7.82
C LEU A 474 18.87 -9.12 -9.21
N ALA A 475 18.00 -9.66 -10.07
CA ALA A 475 18.34 -10.02 -11.46
C ALA A 475 18.74 -8.80 -12.32
N VAL A 476 18.18 -7.62 -12.05
CA VAL A 476 18.61 -6.38 -12.71
C VAL A 476 19.96 -5.91 -12.16
N ALA A 477 20.17 -6.00 -10.84
CA ALA A 477 21.41 -5.61 -10.20
C ALA A 477 22.59 -6.49 -10.64
N THR A 478 22.37 -7.79 -10.83
CA THR A 478 23.41 -8.72 -11.31
C THR A 478 23.89 -8.41 -12.72
N LYS A 479 23.08 -7.74 -13.56
CA LYS A 479 23.53 -7.22 -14.88
C LYS A 479 24.72 -6.28 -14.76
N TYR A 480 24.75 -5.46 -13.71
CA TYR A 480 25.79 -4.45 -13.48
C TYR A 480 26.89 -4.92 -12.51
N LYS A 481 26.60 -5.91 -11.65
CA LYS A 481 27.56 -6.49 -10.69
C LYS A 481 27.33 -7.99 -10.50
N LYS A 482 28.17 -8.85 -11.12
CA LYS A 482 28.07 -10.32 -11.09
C LYS A 482 27.86 -10.91 -9.69
N ASN A 483 28.61 -10.40 -8.71
CA ASN A 483 28.61 -10.91 -7.34
C ASN A 483 27.58 -10.21 -6.44
N MET A 484 26.51 -9.67 -7.01
CA MET A 484 25.43 -9.06 -6.23
C MET A 484 24.62 -10.14 -5.51
N GLY A 485 24.73 -10.17 -4.19
CA GLY A 485 23.93 -11.03 -3.32
C GLY A 485 22.79 -10.27 -2.62
N ILE A 486 21.87 -11.04 -2.02
CA ILE A 486 20.74 -10.52 -1.22
C ILE A 486 21.24 -9.54 -0.16
N GLY A 487 22.23 -9.95 0.63
CA GLY A 487 22.77 -9.12 1.71
C GLY A 487 23.41 -7.82 1.23
N THR A 488 24.10 -7.84 0.08
CA THR A 488 24.70 -6.62 -0.50
C THR A 488 23.63 -5.64 -0.97
N LEU A 489 22.55 -6.15 -1.58
CA LEU A 489 21.42 -5.31 -2.00
C LEU A 489 20.72 -4.71 -0.78
N VAL A 490 20.38 -5.51 0.23
CA VAL A 490 19.75 -5.01 1.47
C VAL A 490 20.65 -4.01 2.19
N ALA A 491 21.96 -4.25 2.28
CA ALA A 491 22.91 -3.32 2.89
C ALA A 491 23.04 -1.99 2.14
N THR A 492 22.79 -2.00 0.82
CA THR A 492 22.72 -0.79 -0.01
C THR A 492 21.43 -0.03 0.24
N MET A 493 20.33 -0.73 0.54
CA MET A 493 19.01 -0.15 0.76
C MET A 493 18.74 0.30 2.20
N LEU A 494 19.45 -0.25 3.18
CA LEU A 494 19.27 0.05 4.60
C LEU A 494 19.30 1.56 4.92
N PRO A 495 20.22 2.39 4.37
CA PRO A 495 20.19 3.83 4.60
C PRO A 495 18.90 4.51 4.13
N TYR A 496 18.30 4.07 3.02
CA TYR A 496 17.02 4.59 2.55
C TYR A 496 15.90 4.24 3.53
N SER A 497 15.80 2.97 3.92
CA SER A 497 14.77 2.50 4.85
C SER A 497 14.80 3.26 6.17
N MET A 498 15.99 3.43 6.78
CA MET A 498 16.15 4.14 8.05
C MET A 498 15.77 5.62 7.95
N LEU A 499 16.17 6.31 6.88
CA LEU A 499 15.90 7.73 6.72
C LEU A 499 14.47 8.01 6.25
N PHE A 500 13.86 7.11 5.48
CA PHE A 500 12.45 7.19 5.17
C PHE A 500 11.61 6.95 6.42
N PHE A 501 11.94 5.95 7.25
CA PHE A 501 11.27 5.74 8.54
C PHE A 501 11.34 7.00 9.39
N LEU A 502 12.54 7.54 9.63
CA LEU A 502 12.72 8.72 10.45
C LEU A 502 12.01 9.94 9.85
N GLY A 503 12.21 10.20 8.56
CA GLY A 503 11.62 11.35 7.87
C GLY A 503 10.10 11.33 7.90
N TRP A 504 9.51 10.17 7.66
CA TRP A 504 8.06 10.02 7.59
C TRP A 504 7.40 10.04 8.95
N VAL A 505 8.02 9.46 9.98
CA VAL A 505 7.60 9.63 11.37
C VAL A 505 7.66 11.12 11.74
N CYS A 506 8.77 11.81 11.47
CA CYS A 506 8.88 13.25 11.73
C CYS A 506 7.80 14.06 11.00
N LEU A 507 7.55 13.77 9.72
CA LEU A 507 6.51 14.43 8.95
C LEU A 507 5.12 14.15 9.51
N PHE A 508 4.83 12.91 9.90
CA PHE A 508 3.56 12.51 10.52
C PHE A 508 3.27 13.33 11.77
N TYR A 509 4.24 13.43 12.69
CA TYR A 509 4.05 14.20 13.91
C TYR A 509 3.96 15.71 13.65
N LEU A 510 4.82 16.24 12.78
CA LEU A 510 4.79 17.66 12.42
C LEU A 510 3.44 18.02 11.79
N TRP A 511 2.95 17.21 10.87
CA TRP A 511 1.70 17.45 10.14
C TRP A 511 0.49 17.30 11.06
N VAL A 512 0.35 16.16 11.72
CA VAL A 512 -0.88 15.79 12.42
C VAL A 512 -0.99 16.47 13.79
N PHE A 513 0.09 16.47 14.57
CA PHE A 513 0.02 16.86 15.99
C PHE A 513 0.58 18.26 16.27
N VAL A 514 1.58 18.71 15.51
CA VAL A 514 2.15 20.06 15.69
C VAL A 514 1.36 21.11 14.91
N LEU A 515 1.09 20.83 13.63
CA LEU A 515 0.34 21.75 12.76
C LEU A 515 -1.17 21.54 12.84
N GLY A 516 -1.65 20.43 13.42
CA GLY A 516 -3.08 20.11 13.49
C GLY A 516 -3.72 19.89 12.11
N MET A 517 -2.94 19.50 11.11
CA MET A 517 -3.41 19.36 9.74
C MET A 517 -4.07 18.00 9.54
N PRO A 518 -5.22 17.93 8.85
CA PRO A 518 -5.89 16.67 8.58
C PRO A 518 -5.07 15.81 7.61
N VAL A 519 -5.15 14.49 7.77
CA VAL A 519 -4.44 13.54 6.89
C VAL A 519 -5.07 13.46 5.48
N GLY A 520 -6.33 13.86 5.34
CA GLY A 520 -7.06 13.93 4.08
C GLY A 520 -8.33 14.79 4.18
N PRO A 521 -9.06 14.95 3.07
CA PRO A 521 -10.33 15.68 3.05
C PRO A 521 -11.33 15.02 4.00
N GLY A 522 -11.94 15.81 4.89
CA GLY A 522 -12.95 15.30 5.82
C GLY A 522 -12.44 14.31 6.87
N SER A 523 -11.11 14.15 7.02
CA SER A 523 -10.50 13.15 7.90
C SER A 523 -10.12 13.77 9.26
N PRO A 524 -10.89 13.52 10.34
CA PRO A 524 -10.53 14.01 11.66
C PRO A 524 -9.27 13.33 12.19
N THR A 525 -8.54 14.00 13.08
CA THR A 525 -7.41 13.39 13.80
C THR A 525 -7.89 12.49 14.93
N TYR A 526 -8.90 12.98 15.66
CA TYR A 526 -9.42 12.36 16.86
C TYR A 526 -10.80 11.76 16.59
N TYR A 527 -11.09 10.65 17.26
CA TYR A 527 -12.39 10.00 17.30
C TYR A 527 -13.01 10.23 18.67
N GLN A 528 -14.29 10.61 18.70
CA GLN A 528 -15.08 10.70 19.90
C GLN A 528 -16.21 9.65 19.82
N PRO A 529 -16.21 8.64 20.70
CA PRO A 529 -17.20 7.56 20.71
C PRO A 529 -18.62 7.98 21.05
#